data_AF-A0A3E0P3V9-F1
#
_entry.id   AF-A0A3E0P3V9-F1
#
_cell.length_a   1.000
_cell.length_b   1.000
_cell.length_c   1.000
_cell.angle_alpha   90.00
_cell.angle_beta   90.00
_cell.angle_gamma   90.00
#
_symmetry.space_group_name_H-M   'P 1'
#
loop_
_entity.id
_entity.type
_entity.pdbx_description
1 polymer ?
#
loop_
_entity_poly.entity_id
_entity_poly.type
_entity_poly.pdbx_seq_one_letter_code
_entity_poly.pdbx_strand_id
1 'polypeptide(L)'
;MYDFLLTATDAAGERATHRVAADSAADAHAKLEAQGYREIVLHTDDASAATPQVPGFDPSTVAPKDQVEARDLSTFAFFLFLYKKLAIKSAALEMIAVVYLGYKLYAWQPLGIAGYCAIAVLLLPAAIAAWASLFGLQRKYDLLVDASAWGRWSEVLERTPPLRGKVPELELDTREAIALAGLGRLDEGLERLRPHEHGGDSPRWMVLGRLSEVYETANQHDEALRCMREAYELDPDNPTLELDYAMALLKNEQDPQLAAQLIQSAEKRRLSDLLQLFLPFIKGLFCLNTGQDGKAVETLNEARKKLEPLAPGAPLVRQILDINAAYQAIAHVRTGRRDLALKLAEPARNRLQAINNQRLLAKLDAALGPQGSGVA
;
A
#
# COMPACT_ATOMS: atom_id res chain seq x y z
N MET A 1 -0.46 3.52 22.95
CA MET A 1 0.90 3.78 22.45
C MET A 1 1.26 2.77 21.36
N TYR A 2 1.49 3.29 20.16
CA TYR A 2 1.91 2.58 18.96
C TYR A 2 3.37 2.92 18.60
N ASP A 3 3.96 2.11 17.72
CA ASP A 3 5.30 2.33 17.20
C ASP A 3 5.25 3.05 15.85
N PHE A 4 5.89 4.22 15.79
CA PHE A 4 6.02 5.03 14.57
C PHE A 4 7.46 5.00 14.05
N LEU A 5 7.61 4.88 12.73
CA LEU A 5 8.91 5.00 12.07
C LEU A 5 9.07 6.41 11.50
N LEU A 6 10.15 7.10 11.91
CA LEU A 6 10.48 8.44 11.45
C LEU A 6 11.95 8.51 11.06
N THR A 7 12.28 9.16 9.95
CA THR A 7 13.67 9.49 9.60
C THR A 7 13.91 10.96 9.89
N ALA A 8 14.95 11.28 10.65
CA ALA A 8 15.26 12.66 11.01
C ALA A 8 16.77 12.90 11.04
N THR A 9 17.16 14.18 10.98
CA THR A 9 18.55 14.64 11.04
C THR A 9 18.81 15.22 12.43
N ASP A 10 19.85 14.74 13.11
CA ASP A 10 20.22 15.24 14.45
C ASP A 10 20.97 16.58 14.40
N ALA A 11 21.35 17.11 15.56
CA ALA A 11 22.09 18.37 15.66
C ALA A 11 23.52 18.30 15.09
N ALA A 12 24.09 17.10 14.94
CA ALA A 12 25.39 16.86 14.32
C ALA A 12 25.29 16.73 12.79
N GLY A 13 24.08 16.68 12.22
CA GLY A 13 23.82 16.50 10.80
C GLY A 13 23.71 15.04 10.36
N GLU A 14 23.68 14.09 11.30
CA GLU A 14 23.52 12.68 11.00
C GLU A 14 22.05 12.33 10.79
N ARG A 15 21.75 11.65 9.68
CA ARG A 15 20.37 11.26 9.30
C ARG A 15 20.12 9.80 9.62
N ALA A 16 19.16 9.53 10.52
CA ALA A 16 18.85 8.18 10.97
C ALA A 16 17.33 7.92 11.02
N THR A 17 16.96 6.64 10.91
CA THR A 17 15.57 6.18 11.07
C THR A 17 15.36 5.67 12.48
N HIS A 18 14.38 6.23 13.16
CA HIS A 18 14.03 5.97 14.55
C HIS A 18 12.68 5.27 14.63
N ARG A 19 12.56 4.41 15.65
CA ARG A 19 11.27 3.94 16.13
C ARG A 19 10.89 4.74 17.36
N VAL A 20 9.69 5.32 17.35
CA VAL A 20 9.20 6.18 18.42
C VAL A 20 7.85 5.67 18.89
N ALA A 21 7.77 5.28 20.16
CA ALA A 21 6.52 4.91 20.78
C ALA A 21 5.72 6.19 21.13
N ALA A 22 4.51 6.34 20.57
CA ALA A 22 3.64 7.51 20.80
C ALA A 22 2.16 7.12 20.68
N ASP A 23 1.24 8.01 21.06
CA ASP A 23 -0.19 7.73 20.93
C ASP A 23 -0.75 8.13 19.56
N SER A 24 -0.12 9.12 18.90
CA SER A 24 -0.39 9.52 17.53
C SER A 24 0.89 9.81 16.74
N ALA A 25 0.78 9.88 15.41
CA ALA A 25 1.85 10.30 14.52
C ALA A 25 2.34 11.74 14.82
N ALA A 26 1.41 12.62 15.21
CA ALA A 26 1.72 13.99 15.63
C ALA A 26 2.57 13.99 16.91
N ASP A 27 2.23 13.16 17.89
CA ASP A 27 3.00 13.01 19.12
C ASP A 27 4.38 12.41 18.86
N ALA A 28 4.48 11.44 17.96
CA ALA A 28 5.76 10.84 17.58
C ALA A 28 6.70 11.89 16.96
N HIS A 29 6.18 12.75 16.10
CA HIS A 29 6.92 13.87 15.52
C HIS A 29 7.34 14.88 16.60
N ALA A 30 6.41 15.32 17.46
CA ALA A 30 6.68 16.28 18.52
C ALA A 30 7.78 15.78 19.48
N LYS A 31 7.81 14.47 19.78
CA LYS A 31 8.87 13.86 20.60
C LYS A 31 10.26 13.97 19.97
N LEU A 32 10.41 13.75 18.66
CA LEU A 32 11.70 13.91 17.99
C LEU A 32 12.10 15.39 17.87
N GLU A 33 11.15 16.27 17.57
CA GLU A 33 11.41 17.71 17.50
C GLU A 33 11.88 18.27 18.84
N ALA A 34 11.27 17.84 19.96
CA ALA A 34 11.68 18.21 21.30
C ALA A 34 13.10 17.71 21.67
N GLN A 35 13.58 16.65 21.01
CA GLN A 35 14.95 16.14 21.16
C GLN A 35 15.96 16.89 20.27
N GLY A 36 15.51 17.89 19.51
CA GLY A 36 16.36 18.73 18.65
C GLY A 36 16.57 18.19 17.23
N TYR A 37 15.88 17.11 16.85
CA TYR A 37 15.91 16.60 15.48
C TYR A 37 15.21 17.56 14.51
N ARG A 38 15.70 17.59 13.27
CA ARG A 38 15.18 18.42 12.16
C ARG A 38 14.95 17.56 10.92
N GLU A 39 14.28 18.14 9.92
CA GLU A 39 13.97 17.46 8.64
C GLU A 39 13.28 16.09 8.80
N ILE A 40 12.36 16.04 9.77
CA ILE A 40 11.66 14.82 10.16
C ILE A 40 10.72 14.38 9.03
N VAL A 41 10.90 13.14 8.59
CA VAL A 41 10.04 12.44 7.63
C VAL A 41 9.32 11.33 8.38
N LEU A 42 8.00 11.40 8.39
CA LEU A 42 7.12 10.40 8.95
C LEU A 42 6.90 9.27 7.91
N HIS A 43 7.23 8.03 8.25
CA HIS A 43 7.03 6.88 7.35
C HIS A 43 5.81 6.04 7.72
N THR A 44 5.32 6.16 8.95
CA THR A 44 4.18 5.42 9.50
C THR A 44 3.14 6.44 9.94
N ASP A 45 1.93 6.37 9.39
CA ASP A 45 0.78 7.12 9.88
C ASP A 45 0.01 6.34 10.97
N ASP A 46 -1.04 6.94 11.53
CA ASP A 46 -1.83 6.33 12.60
C ASP A 46 -2.49 5.01 12.15
N ALA A 47 -2.88 4.87 10.89
CA ALA A 47 -3.41 3.61 10.32
C ALA A 47 -2.36 2.51 10.23
N SER A 48 -1.17 2.83 9.72
CA SER A 48 -0.07 1.87 9.65
C SER A 48 0.41 1.46 11.04
N ALA A 49 0.41 2.38 12.01
CA ALA A 49 0.82 2.12 13.39
C ALA A 49 -0.23 1.32 14.19
N ALA A 50 -1.52 1.55 13.92
CA ALA A 50 -2.62 0.84 14.55
C ALA A 50 -2.87 -0.57 13.97
N THR A 51 -2.26 -0.90 12.83
CA THR A 51 -2.35 -2.24 12.25
C THR A 51 -1.75 -3.27 13.21
N PRO A 52 -2.47 -4.34 13.58
CA PRO A 52 -1.95 -5.32 14.51
C PRO A 52 -0.66 -5.94 14.01
N GLN A 53 0.25 -6.25 14.94
CA GLN A 53 1.52 -6.88 14.60
C GLN A 53 1.30 -8.30 14.08
N VAL A 54 2.20 -8.73 13.19
CA VAL A 54 2.21 -10.12 12.72
C VAL A 54 2.44 -11.06 13.92
N PRO A 55 1.61 -12.11 14.11
CA PRO A 55 1.79 -13.04 15.22
C PRO A 55 3.19 -13.65 15.23
N GLY A 56 3.87 -13.57 16.38
CA GLY A 56 5.22 -14.12 16.56
C GLY A 56 6.35 -13.32 15.90
N PHE A 57 6.05 -12.16 15.30
CA PHE A 57 7.06 -11.22 14.84
C PHE A 57 7.33 -10.18 15.93
N ASP A 58 8.60 -10.09 16.36
CA ASP A 58 9.07 -9.00 17.21
C ASP A 58 9.69 -7.92 16.32
N PRO A 59 9.05 -6.74 16.17
CA PRO A 59 9.56 -5.69 15.33
C PRO A 59 10.94 -5.19 15.78
N SER A 60 11.29 -5.30 17.07
CA SER A 60 12.58 -4.85 17.61
C SER A 60 13.77 -5.60 17.04
N THR A 61 13.54 -6.79 16.48
CA THR A 61 14.58 -7.62 15.86
C THR A 61 15.03 -7.11 14.49
N VAL A 62 14.25 -6.19 13.87
CA VAL A 62 14.55 -5.62 12.56
C VAL A 62 14.84 -4.13 12.70
N ALA A 63 15.96 -3.69 12.13
CA ALA A 63 16.36 -2.30 12.15
C ALA A 63 15.28 -1.40 11.51
N PRO A 64 14.92 -0.25 12.10
CA PRO A 64 13.89 0.66 11.57
C PRO A 64 14.09 1.02 10.10
N LYS A 65 15.33 1.31 9.71
CA LYS A 65 15.71 1.62 8.32
C LYS A 65 15.39 0.49 7.36
N ASP A 66 15.63 -0.75 7.76
CA ASP A 66 15.41 -1.93 6.93
C ASP A 66 13.90 -2.20 6.73
N GLN A 67 13.07 -1.84 7.72
CA GLN A 67 11.61 -1.92 7.58
C GLN A 67 11.08 -0.92 6.54
N VAL A 68 11.57 0.33 6.59
CA VAL A 68 11.19 1.36 5.61
C VAL A 68 11.67 0.98 4.21
N GLU A 69 12.91 0.51 4.07
CA GLU A 69 13.49 0.13 2.77
C GLU A 69 12.77 -1.09 2.14
N ALA A 70 12.27 -2.02 2.95
CA ALA A 70 11.62 -3.23 2.47
C ALA A 70 10.13 -3.06 2.07
N ARG A 71 9.48 -1.96 2.47
CA ARG A 71 8.02 -1.77 2.34
C ARG A 71 7.50 -1.94 0.92
N ASP A 72 8.19 -1.35 -0.05
CA ASP A 72 7.70 -1.19 -1.43
C ASP A 72 8.54 -1.97 -2.46
N LEU A 73 9.36 -2.92 -2.00
CA LEU A 73 10.26 -3.67 -2.87
C LEU A 73 9.50 -4.71 -3.71
N SER A 74 9.78 -4.74 -5.01
CA SER A 74 9.37 -5.86 -5.86
C SER A 74 10.04 -7.16 -5.40
N THR A 75 9.50 -8.32 -5.81
CA THR A 75 10.06 -9.63 -5.45
C THR A 75 11.55 -9.76 -5.77
N PHE A 76 11.98 -9.22 -6.93
CA PHE A 76 13.38 -9.24 -7.32
C PHE A 76 14.23 -8.24 -6.52
N ALA A 77 13.71 -7.04 -6.25
CA ALA A 77 14.41 -6.07 -5.41
C ALA A 77 14.56 -6.58 -3.96
N PHE A 78 13.52 -7.25 -3.43
CA PHE A 78 13.57 -7.90 -2.13
C PHE A 78 14.58 -9.06 -2.09
N PHE A 79 14.67 -9.85 -3.16
CA PHE A 79 15.72 -10.87 -3.31
C PHE A 79 17.13 -10.24 -3.21
N LEU A 80 17.40 -9.18 -3.98
CA LEU A 80 18.71 -8.51 -3.95
C LEU A 80 19.00 -7.87 -2.59
N PHE A 81 18.00 -7.24 -1.97
CA PHE A 81 18.09 -6.68 -0.63
C PHE A 81 18.49 -7.75 0.39
N LEU A 82 17.77 -8.87 0.42
CA LEU A 82 18.02 -9.95 1.36
C LEU A 82 19.36 -10.65 1.08
N TYR A 83 19.68 -10.91 -0.20
CA TYR A 83 20.97 -11.48 -0.61
C TYR A 83 22.13 -10.61 -0.12
N LYS A 84 22.09 -9.29 -0.36
CA LYS A 84 23.13 -8.35 0.09
C LYS A 84 23.31 -8.41 1.61
N LYS A 85 22.20 -8.42 2.36
CA LYS A 85 22.24 -8.49 3.83
C LYS A 85 22.81 -9.80 4.34
N LEU A 86 22.43 -10.93 3.73
CA LEU A 86 22.94 -12.26 4.09
C LEU A 86 24.41 -12.42 3.70
N ALA A 87 24.82 -11.96 2.53
CA ALA A 87 26.21 -11.96 2.06
C ALA A 87 27.10 -11.14 2.99
N ILE A 88 26.69 -9.92 3.38
CA ILE A 88 27.44 -9.10 4.35
C ILE A 88 27.58 -9.82 5.69
N LYS A 89 26.50 -10.43 6.21
CA LYS A 89 26.53 -11.17 7.47
C LYS A 89 27.39 -12.43 7.42
N SER A 90 27.52 -13.06 6.25
CA SER A 90 28.29 -14.29 6.05
C SER A 90 29.65 -14.07 5.37
N ALA A 91 30.05 -12.82 5.12
CA ALA A 91 31.22 -12.47 4.31
C ALA A 91 32.53 -13.11 4.78
N ALA A 92 32.74 -13.23 6.10
CA ALA A 92 33.93 -13.88 6.65
C ALA A 92 33.98 -15.37 6.28
N LEU A 93 32.83 -16.06 6.36
CA LEU A 93 32.72 -17.47 6.01
C LEU A 93 32.85 -17.69 4.50
N GLU A 94 32.23 -16.81 3.70
CA GLU A 94 32.39 -16.82 2.25
C GLU A 94 33.84 -16.60 1.83
N MET A 95 34.55 -15.66 2.47
CA MET A 95 35.96 -15.40 2.20
C MET A 95 36.83 -16.64 2.46
N ILE A 96 36.58 -17.36 3.57
CA ILE A 96 37.26 -18.63 3.86
C ILE A 96 36.98 -19.66 2.76
N ALA A 97 35.73 -19.78 2.32
CA ALA A 97 35.35 -20.70 1.24
C ALA A 97 36.03 -20.34 -0.10
N VAL A 98 36.08 -19.05 -0.46
CA VAL A 98 36.78 -18.57 -1.67
C VAL A 98 38.27 -18.87 -1.60
N VAL A 99 38.93 -18.55 -0.48
CA VAL A 99 40.36 -18.81 -0.29
C VAL A 99 40.66 -20.30 -0.39
N TYR A 100 39.84 -21.15 0.25
CA TYR A 100 39.99 -22.60 0.20
C TYR A 100 39.84 -23.15 -1.23
N LEU A 101 38.81 -22.70 -1.97
CA LEU A 101 38.59 -23.11 -3.36
C LEU A 101 39.72 -22.62 -4.27
N GLY A 102 40.19 -21.38 -4.08
CA GLY A 102 41.32 -20.81 -4.81
C GLY A 102 42.61 -21.60 -4.58
N TYR A 103 42.88 -22.00 -3.34
CA TYR A 103 44.01 -22.87 -3.01
C TYR A 103 43.92 -24.23 -3.70
N LYS A 104 42.74 -24.88 -3.67
CA LYS A 104 42.52 -26.18 -4.33
C LYS A 104 42.71 -26.10 -5.84
N LEU A 105 42.18 -25.04 -6.46
CA LEU A 105 42.32 -24.79 -7.90
C LEU A 105 43.78 -24.52 -8.29
N TYR A 106 44.50 -23.72 -7.50
CA TYR A 106 45.92 -23.43 -7.71
C TYR A 106 46.80 -24.68 -7.58
N ALA A 107 46.51 -25.54 -6.59
CA ALA A 107 47.25 -26.77 -6.34
C ALA A 107 46.86 -27.93 -7.28
N TRP A 108 45.94 -27.70 -8.24
CA TRP A 108 45.40 -28.73 -9.16
C TRP A 108 44.87 -29.97 -8.43
N GLN A 109 44.34 -29.78 -7.22
CA GLN A 109 43.79 -30.87 -6.42
C GLN A 109 42.29 -31.05 -6.71
N PRO A 110 41.78 -32.30 -6.65
CA PRO A 110 40.35 -32.50 -6.71
C PRO A 110 39.68 -31.82 -5.50
N LEU A 111 38.49 -31.26 -5.74
CA LEU A 111 37.70 -30.53 -4.75
C LEU A 111 37.41 -31.36 -3.49
N GLY A 112 37.08 -32.64 -3.68
CA GLY A 112 36.60 -33.52 -2.61
C GLY A 112 35.33 -32.98 -1.93
N ILE A 113 34.89 -33.64 -0.87
CA ILE A 113 33.66 -33.26 -0.13
C ILE A 113 33.77 -31.82 0.41
N ALA A 114 34.92 -31.44 0.98
CA ALA A 114 35.13 -30.10 1.51
C ALA A 114 35.03 -29.00 0.43
N GLY A 115 35.43 -29.27 -0.82
CA GLY A 115 35.23 -28.35 -1.94
C GLY A 115 33.76 -28.14 -2.29
N TYR A 116 32.96 -29.21 -2.29
CA TYR A 116 31.51 -29.10 -2.48
C TYR A 116 30.83 -28.36 -1.31
N CYS A 117 31.27 -28.57 -0.07
CA CYS A 117 30.79 -27.79 1.08
C CYS A 117 31.11 -26.30 0.94
N ALA A 118 32.32 -25.94 0.48
CA ALA A 118 32.69 -24.55 0.24
C ALA A 118 31.83 -23.90 -0.85
N ILE A 119 31.52 -24.62 -1.94
CA ILE A 119 30.59 -24.14 -2.97
C ILE A 119 29.18 -23.95 -2.39
N ALA A 120 28.70 -24.90 -1.58
CA ALA A 120 27.38 -24.80 -0.95
C ALA A 120 27.29 -23.58 -0.03
N VAL A 121 28.35 -23.28 0.74
CA VAL A 121 28.45 -22.07 1.57
C VAL A 121 28.32 -20.80 0.74
N LEU A 122 29.00 -20.71 -0.41
CA LEU A 122 28.93 -19.55 -1.30
C LEU A 122 27.55 -19.36 -1.94
N LEU A 123 26.84 -20.45 -2.22
CA LEU A 123 25.51 -20.40 -2.82
C LEU A 123 24.39 -20.23 -1.79
N LEU A 124 24.66 -20.48 -0.51
CA LEU A 124 23.64 -20.54 0.53
C LEU A 124 22.90 -19.20 0.72
N PRO A 125 23.55 -18.02 0.78
CA PRO A 125 22.82 -16.75 0.89
C PRO A 125 21.89 -16.48 -0.28
N ALA A 126 22.33 -16.79 -1.51
CA ALA A 126 21.49 -16.67 -2.70
C ALA A 126 20.31 -17.65 -2.66
N ALA A 127 20.55 -18.91 -2.24
CA ALA A 127 19.49 -19.91 -2.11
C ALA A 127 18.44 -19.52 -1.06
N ILE A 128 18.87 -19.04 0.12
CA ILE A 128 17.97 -18.55 1.18
C ILE A 128 17.18 -17.33 0.68
N ALA A 129 17.85 -16.37 0.05
CA ALA A 129 17.19 -15.17 -0.47
C ALA A 129 16.15 -15.52 -1.55
N ALA A 130 16.49 -16.44 -2.46
CA ALA A 130 15.58 -16.89 -3.52
C ALA A 130 14.39 -17.66 -2.93
N TRP A 131 14.63 -18.54 -1.96
CA TRP A 131 13.55 -19.25 -1.28
C TRP A 131 12.59 -18.30 -0.57
N ALA A 132 13.13 -17.32 0.17
CA ALA A 132 12.34 -16.33 0.89
C ALA A 132 11.55 -15.42 -0.07
N SER A 133 12.13 -15.01 -1.20
CA SER A 133 11.43 -14.14 -2.17
C SER A 133 10.36 -14.88 -2.97
N LEU A 134 10.58 -16.15 -3.33
CA LEU A 134 9.66 -16.92 -4.17
C LEU A 134 8.58 -17.65 -3.39
N PHE A 135 8.89 -18.14 -2.19
CA PHE A 135 8.00 -19.00 -1.39
C PHE A 135 7.67 -18.43 0.00
N GLY A 136 8.24 -17.28 0.34
CA GLY A 136 8.03 -16.63 1.63
C GLY A 136 6.60 -16.12 1.85
N LEU A 137 6.32 -15.76 3.10
CA LEU A 137 5.03 -15.25 3.54
C LEU A 137 4.63 -13.99 2.75
N GLN A 138 5.57 -13.06 2.56
CA GLN A 138 5.37 -11.82 1.80
C GLN A 138 4.81 -12.11 0.41
N ARG A 139 5.43 -13.03 -0.34
CA ARG A 139 4.99 -13.38 -1.70
C ARG A 139 3.56 -13.94 -1.72
N LYS A 140 3.21 -14.77 -0.73
CA LYS A 140 1.85 -15.33 -0.61
C LYS A 140 0.82 -14.24 -0.32
N TYR A 141 1.17 -13.30 0.54
CA TYR A 141 0.36 -12.13 0.84
C TYR A 141 0.24 -11.20 -0.37
N ASP A 142 1.33 -10.91 -1.09
CA ASP A 142 1.30 -10.10 -2.31
C ASP A 142 0.38 -10.71 -3.38
N LEU A 143 0.36 -12.04 -3.50
CA LEU A 143 -0.55 -12.74 -4.42
C LEU A 143 -2.01 -12.64 -3.99
N LEU A 144 -2.30 -12.67 -2.68
CA LEU A 144 -3.63 -12.41 -2.14
C LEU A 144 -4.08 -10.98 -2.48
N VAL A 145 -3.21 -9.99 -2.22
CA VAL A 145 -3.49 -8.58 -2.49
C VAL A 145 -3.63 -8.30 -3.98
N ASP A 146 -2.81 -8.93 -4.83
CA ASP A 146 -2.93 -8.81 -6.29
C ASP A 146 -4.23 -9.44 -6.82
N ALA A 147 -4.65 -10.58 -6.28
CA ALA A 147 -5.96 -11.17 -6.61
C ALA A 147 -7.10 -10.22 -6.22
N SER A 148 -7.04 -9.61 -5.04
CA SER A 148 -8.01 -8.60 -4.59
C SER A 148 -8.01 -7.37 -5.50
N ALA A 149 -6.84 -6.87 -5.90
CA ALA A 149 -6.71 -5.69 -6.77
C ALA A 149 -7.28 -5.92 -8.18
N TRP A 150 -7.35 -7.18 -8.62
CA TRP A 150 -7.92 -7.61 -9.92
C TRP A 150 -9.33 -8.19 -9.81
N GLY A 151 -9.99 -8.07 -8.65
CA GLY A 151 -11.33 -8.61 -8.47
C GLY A 151 -11.45 -10.12 -8.64
N ARG A 152 -10.35 -10.86 -8.46
CA ARG A 152 -10.33 -12.33 -8.51
C ARG A 152 -10.82 -12.88 -7.16
N TRP A 153 -12.08 -12.61 -6.84
CA TRP A 153 -12.63 -12.79 -5.49
C TRP A 153 -12.55 -14.23 -4.99
N SER A 154 -12.84 -15.23 -5.84
CA SER A 154 -12.70 -16.64 -5.47
C SER A 154 -11.27 -17.00 -5.10
N GLU A 155 -10.29 -16.48 -5.84
CA GLU A 155 -8.87 -16.69 -5.56
C GLU A 155 -8.45 -16.06 -4.22
N VAL A 156 -9.03 -14.91 -3.85
CA VAL A 156 -8.80 -14.30 -2.53
C VAL A 156 -9.25 -15.25 -1.41
N LEU A 157 -10.43 -15.86 -1.53
CA LEU A 157 -10.95 -16.82 -0.56
C LEU A 157 -10.10 -18.09 -0.49
N GLU A 158 -9.58 -18.58 -1.63
CA GLU A 158 -8.68 -19.75 -1.66
C GLU A 158 -7.30 -19.47 -1.04
N ARG A 159 -6.79 -18.24 -1.19
CA ARG A 159 -5.45 -17.84 -0.71
C ARG A 159 -5.40 -17.45 0.76
N THR A 160 -6.53 -17.16 1.38
CA THR A 160 -6.59 -16.67 2.77
C THR A 160 -6.28 -17.74 3.83
N PRO A 161 -6.86 -18.96 3.79
CA PRO A 161 -6.62 -19.99 4.81
C PRO A 161 -5.14 -20.29 5.17
N PRO A 162 -4.19 -20.42 4.21
CA PRO A 162 -2.79 -20.71 4.55
C PRO A 162 -2.03 -19.55 5.22
N LEU A 163 -2.61 -18.35 5.26
CA LEU A 163 -2.06 -17.14 5.86
C LEU A 163 -2.56 -16.90 7.30
N ARG A 164 -3.63 -17.59 7.73
CA ARG A 164 -4.18 -17.49 9.09
C ARG A 164 -3.10 -17.80 10.14
N GLY A 165 -3.09 -17.02 11.22
CA GLY A 165 -2.06 -17.07 12.25
C GLY A 165 -0.67 -16.56 11.84
N LYS A 166 -0.48 -16.06 10.61
CA LYS A 166 0.78 -15.47 10.10
C LYS A 166 0.61 -14.03 9.61
N VAL A 167 -0.63 -13.61 9.39
CA VAL A 167 -1.02 -12.25 9.02
C VAL A 167 -2.10 -11.84 10.03
N PRO A 168 -2.19 -10.56 10.41
CA PRO A 168 -3.26 -10.08 11.27
C PRO A 168 -4.65 -10.55 10.82
N GLU A 169 -5.43 -11.08 11.76
CA GLU A 169 -6.75 -11.66 11.44
C GLU A 169 -7.72 -10.61 10.89
N LEU A 170 -7.70 -9.38 11.40
CA LEU A 170 -8.49 -8.26 10.85
C LEU A 170 -8.19 -8.02 9.37
N GLU A 171 -6.92 -8.05 8.97
CA GLU A 171 -6.53 -7.86 7.56
C GLU A 171 -7.11 -9.00 6.70
N LEU A 172 -6.94 -10.26 7.13
CA LEU A 172 -7.45 -11.42 6.39
C LEU A 172 -8.98 -11.45 6.33
N ASP A 173 -9.67 -11.17 7.44
CA ASP A 173 -11.13 -11.08 7.50
C ASP A 173 -11.66 -9.95 6.62
N THR A 174 -10.95 -8.82 6.55
CA THR A 174 -11.26 -7.73 5.62
C THR A 174 -11.14 -8.18 4.17
N ARG A 175 -10.06 -8.88 3.80
CA ARG A 175 -9.90 -9.39 2.42
C ARG A 175 -10.98 -10.40 2.06
N GLU A 176 -11.34 -11.29 2.97
CA GLU A 176 -12.47 -12.20 2.77
C GLU A 176 -13.79 -11.45 2.65
N ALA A 177 -14.05 -10.46 3.49
CA ALA A 177 -15.28 -9.66 3.46
C ALA A 177 -15.42 -8.90 2.13
N ILE A 178 -14.34 -8.28 1.65
CA ILE A 178 -14.30 -7.62 0.33
C ILE A 178 -14.57 -8.63 -0.78
N ALA A 179 -13.93 -9.80 -0.75
CA ALA A 179 -14.16 -10.83 -1.75
C ALA A 179 -15.60 -11.36 -1.74
N LEU A 180 -16.18 -11.59 -0.56
CA LEU A 180 -17.57 -12.00 -0.40
C LEU A 180 -18.53 -10.94 -0.94
N ALA A 181 -18.32 -9.67 -0.61
CA ALA A 181 -19.07 -8.55 -1.18
C ALA A 181 -18.95 -8.49 -2.71
N GLY A 182 -17.75 -8.68 -3.26
CA GLY A 182 -17.50 -8.74 -4.70
C GLY A 182 -18.19 -9.91 -5.41
N LEU A 183 -18.49 -10.99 -4.69
CA LEU A 183 -19.28 -12.14 -5.15
C LEU A 183 -20.79 -11.96 -4.92
N GLY A 184 -21.24 -10.79 -4.44
CA GLY A 184 -22.64 -10.52 -4.12
C GLY A 184 -23.12 -11.11 -2.79
N ARG A 185 -22.21 -11.59 -1.94
CA ARG A 185 -22.47 -12.22 -0.64
C ARG A 185 -22.14 -11.26 0.50
N LEU A 186 -22.71 -10.05 0.45
CA LEU A 186 -22.38 -8.96 1.38
C LEU A 186 -22.62 -9.35 2.84
N ASP A 187 -23.78 -9.94 3.17
CA ASP A 187 -24.13 -10.31 4.55
C ASP A 187 -23.09 -11.25 5.16
N GLU A 188 -22.61 -12.24 4.40
CA GLU A 188 -21.55 -13.14 4.85
C GLU A 188 -20.22 -12.40 5.05
N GLY A 189 -19.94 -11.40 4.22
CA GLY A 189 -18.76 -10.55 4.38
C GLY A 189 -18.82 -9.69 5.64
N LEU A 190 -19.97 -9.11 5.96
CA LEU A 190 -20.17 -8.33 7.18
C LEU A 190 -20.01 -9.19 8.44
N GLU A 191 -20.53 -10.43 8.43
CA GLU A 191 -20.33 -11.36 9.56
C GLU A 191 -18.86 -11.73 9.80
N ARG A 192 -17.97 -11.62 8.79
CA ARG A 192 -16.51 -11.78 9.00
C ARG A 192 -15.91 -10.65 9.82
N LEU A 193 -16.43 -9.43 9.69
CA LEU A 193 -15.91 -8.26 10.39
C LEU A 193 -16.56 -8.03 11.76
N ARG A 194 -17.73 -8.62 12.00
CA ARG A 194 -18.47 -8.52 13.27
C ARG A 194 -17.63 -8.79 14.54
N PRO A 195 -16.73 -9.79 14.58
CA PRO A 195 -15.88 -10.00 15.77
C PRO A 195 -14.94 -8.84 16.10
N HIS A 196 -14.63 -7.99 15.11
CA HIS A 196 -13.70 -6.86 15.25
C HIS A 196 -14.39 -5.55 15.66
N GLU A 197 -15.72 -5.46 15.54
CA GLU A 197 -16.48 -4.24 15.84
C GLU A 197 -16.43 -3.85 17.33
N HIS A 198 -16.33 -4.85 18.21
CA HIS A 198 -16.41 -4.68 19.66
C HIS A 198 -15.33 -5.51 20.37
N GLY A 199 -14.14 -4.92 20.58
CA GLY A 199 -13.12 -5.48 21.48
C GLY A 199 -11.92 -6.16 20.82
N GLY A 200 -11.52 -5.75 19.61
CA GLY A 200 -10.26 -6.17 19.00
C GLY A 200 -9.06 -5.29 19.36
N ASP A 201 -7.86 -5.71 18.94
CA ASP A 201 -6.58 -4.97 19.07
C ASP A 201 -6.51 -3.70 18.20
N SER A 202 -7.57 -3.40 17.46
CA SER A 202 -7.64 -2.38 16.44
C SER A 202 -8.64 -1.28 16.83
N PRO A 203 -8.30 0.00 16.67
CA PRO A 203 -9.24 1.09 16.88
C PRO A 203 -10.50 0.93 16.02
N ARG A 204 -11.65 1.31 16.59
CA ARG A 204 -12.95 1.19 15.90
C ARG A 204 -13.00 1.96 14.57
N TRP A 205 -12.35 3.13 14.49
CA TRP A 205 -12.28 3.89 13.24
C TRP A 205 -11.59 3.10 12.13
N MET A 206 -10.64 2.22 12.44
CA MET A 206 -9.96 1.39 11.44
C MET A 206 -10.89 0.31 10.91
N VAL A 207 -11.69 -0.32 11.78
CA VAL A 207 -12.72 -1.29 11.38
C VAL A 207 -13.79 -0.63 10.51
N LEU A 208 -14.22 0.58 10.86
CA LEU A 208 -15.13 1.38 10.02
C LEU A 208 -14.51 1.71 8.65
N GLY A 209 -13.20 2.00 8.62
CA GLY A 209 -12.42 2.12 7.38
C GLY A 209 -12.56 0.88 6.48
N ARG A 210 -12.36 -0.30 7.06
CA ARG A 210 -12.48 -1.59 6.36
C ARG A 210 -13.91 -1.89 5.91
N LEU A 211 -14.91 -1.62 6.75
CA LEU A 211 -16.32 -1.76 6.40
C LEU A 211 -16.70 -0.88 5.21
N SER A 212 -16.18 0.35 5.14
CA SER A 212 -16.38 1.20 3.97
C SER A 212 -15.86 0.56 2.69
N GLU A 213 -14.68 -0.08 2.70
CA GLU A 213 -14.15 -0.79 1.52
C GLU A 213 -15.06 -1.95 1.08
N VAL A 214 -15.63 -2.69 2.05
CA VAL A 214 -16.59 -3.78 1.81
C VAL A 214 -17.87 -3.23 1.15
N TYR A 215 -18.43 -2.16 1.70
CA TYR A 215 -19.62 -1.50 1.13
C TYR A 215 -19.34 -0.87 -0.25
N GLU A 216 -18.17 -0.25 -0.46
CA GLU A 216 -17.77 0.26 -1.78
C GLU A 216 -17.74 -0.88 -2.82
N THR A 217 -17.19 -2.04 -2.45
CA THR A 217 -17.12 -3.22 -3.32
C THR A 217 -18.51 -3.78 -3.64
N ALA A 218 -19.44 -3.72 -2.68
CA ALA A 218 -20.85 -4.06 -2.87
C ALA A 218 -21.67 -2.98 -3.61
N ASN A 219 -21.04 -1.88 -4.06
CA ASN A 219 -21.69 -0.71 -4.64
C ASN A 219 -22.73 -0.03 -3.71
N GLN A 220 -22.62 -0.23 -2.38
CA GLN A 220 -23.44 0.42 -1.36
C GLN A 220 -22.77 1.72 -0.88
N HIS A 221 -22.77 2.71 -1.77
CA HIS A 221 -22.01 3.95 -1.59
C HIS A 221 -22.41 4.80 -0.38
N ASP A 222 -23.69 4.85 -0.03
CA ASP A 222 -24.17 5.64 1.11
C ASP A 222 -23.71 5.04 2.45
N GLU A 223 -23.73 3.71 2.58
CA GLU A 223 -23.22 3.02 3.78
C GLU A 223 -21.69 3.12 3.88
N ALA A 224 -20.98 3.05 2.74
CA ALA A 224 -19.54 3.30 2.71
C ALA A 224 -19.21 4.71 3.21
N LEU A 225 -19.90 5.73 2.71
CA LEU A 225 -19.69 7.10 3.14
C LEU A 225 -20.06 7.32 4.61
N ARG A 226 -21.13 6.66 5.08
CA ARG A 226 -21.52 6.67 6.49
C ARG A 226 -20.41 6.11 7.37
N CYS A 227 -19.81 4.97 6.99
CA CYS A 227 -18.69 4.39 7.73
C CYS A 227 -17.51 5.35 7.81
N MET A 228 -17.17 6.03 6.70
CA MET A 228 -16.08 7.02 6.67
C MET A 228 -16.36 8.24 7.56
N ARG A 229 -17.61 8.74 7.56
CA ARG A 229 -18.02 9.80 8.47
C ARG A 229 -17.89 9.38 9.93
N GLU A 230 -18.42 8.21 10.28
CA GLU A 230 -18.33 7.68 11.65
C GLU A 230 -16.88 7.43 12.07
N ALA A 231 -16.01 6.97 11.14
CA ALA A 231 -14.58 6.82 11.41
C ALA A 231 -13.93 8.17 11.73
N TYR A 232 -14.16 9.18 10.89
CA TYR A 232 -13.66 10.53 11.11
C TYR A 232 -14.15 11.15 12.43
N GLU A 233 -15.44 10.96 12.78
CA GLU A 233 -16.01 11.47 14.03
C GLU A 233 -15.36 10.87 15.30
N LEU A 234 -14.78 9.67 15.21
CA LEU A 234 -14.07 9.04 16.33
C LEU A 234 -12.67 9.63 16.57
N ASP A 235 -12.02 10.15 15.53
CA ASP A 235 -10.70 10.77 15.64
C ASP A 235 -10.52 11.90 14.59
N PRO A 236 -11.13 13.08 14.83
CA PRO A 236 -11.16 14.17 13.85
C PRO A 236 -9.79 14.84 13.60
N ASP A 237 -8.80 14.55 14.45
CA ASP A 237 -7.45 15.09 14.35
C ASP A 237 -6.50 14.21 13.54
N ASN A 238 -6.95 13.03 13.13
CA ASN A 238 -6.19 12.08 12.34
C ASN A 238 -6.22 12.43 10.84
N PRO A 239 -5.09 12.84 10.24
CA PRO A 239 -5.04 13.26 8.84
C PRO A 239 -5.32 12.12 7.86
N THR A 240 -5.09 10.84 8.24
CA THR A 240 -5.47 9.70 7.40
C THR A 240 -6.99 9.65 7.23
N LEU A 241 -7.73 9.79 8.34
CA LEU A 241 -9.20 9.75 8.32
C LEU A 241 -9.81 10.94 7.59
N GLU A 242 -9.23 12.13 7.71
CA GLU A 242 -9.65 13.29 6.94
C GLU A 242 -9.52 13.07 5.44
N LEU A 243 -8.38 12.54 4.99
CA LEU A 243 -8.11 12.29 3.59
C LEU A 243 -8.97 11.14 3.03
N ASP A 244 -9.17 10.08 3.81
CA ASP A 244 -10.06 8.97 3.45
C ASP A 244 -11.51 9.43 3.33
N TYR A 245 -11.99 10.24 4.28
CA TYR A 245 -13.36 10.78 4.22
C TYR A 245 -13.52 11.78 3.07
N ALA A 246 -12.55 12.66 2.85
CA ALA A 246 -12.54 13.55 1.68
C ALA A 246 -12.54 12.77 0.37
N MET A 247 -11.75 11.69 0.27
CA MET A 247 -11.73 10.83 -0.90
C MET A 247 -13.08 10.13 -1.12
N ALA A 248 -13.71 9.63 -0.06
CA ALA A 248 -15.04 9.03 -0.13
C ALA A 248 -16.11 10.04 -0.61
N LEU A 249 -16.12 11.26 -0.07
CA LEU A 249 -16.98 12.36 -0.53
C LEU A 249 -16.77 12.64 -2.02
N LEU A 250 -15.52 12.73 -2.46
CA LEU A 250 -15.18 13.06 -3.85
C LEU A 250 -15.51 11.93 -4.83
N LYS A 251 -15.21 10.67 -4.49
CA LYS A 251 -15.65 9.51 -5.29
C LYS A 251 -17.16 9.51 -5.46
N ASN A 252 -17.88 9.92 -4.41
CA ASN A 252 -19.33 9.97 -4.37
C ASN A 252 -19.94 11.28 -4.88
N GLU A 253 -19.13 12.24 -5.31
CA GLU A 253 -19.57 13.58 -5.77
C GLU A 253 -20.49 14.27 -4.74
N GLN A 254 -20.24 14.03 -3.46
CA GLN A 254 -20.97 14.61 -2.34
C GLN A 254 -20.11 15.66 -1.63
N ASP A 255 -20.77 16.73 -1.16
CA ASP A 255 -20.20 17.81 -0.36
C ASP A 255 -18.75 18.22 -0.71
N PRO A 256 -18.52 18.79 -1.91
CA PRO A 256 -17.19 19.23 -2.32
C PRO A 256 -16.62 20.32 -1.40
N GLN A 257 -17.46 21.08 -0.68
CA GLN A 257 -17.00 22.07 0.29
C GLN A 257 -16.35 21.40 1.50
N LEU A 258 -17.01 20.42 2.10
CA LEU A 258 -16.45 19.65 3.22
C LEU A 258 -15.19 18.90 2.79
N ALA A 259 -15.19 18.26 1.62
CA ALA A 259 -13.98 17.62 1.10
C ALA A 259 -12.80 18.60 0.99
N ALA A 260 -13.03 19.83 0.52
CA ALA A 260 -12.00 20.87 0.49
C ALA A 260 -11.49 21.26 1.89
N GLN A 261 -12.39 21.36 2.87
CA GLN A 261 -12.01 21.68 4.27
C GLN A 261 -11.15 20.58 4.87
N LEU A 262 -11.52 19.31 4.69
CA LEU A 262 -10.77 18.16 5.17
C LEU A 262 -9.39 18.08 4.51
N ILE A 263 -9.29 18.27 3.19
CA ILE A 263 -8.00 18.29 2.48
C ILE A 263 -7.12 19.42 3.03
N GLN A 264 -7.66 20.63 3.18
CA GLN A 264 -6.89 21.76 3.69
C GLN A 264 -6.45 21.55 5.14
N SER A 265 -7.30 20.93 5.97
CA SER A 265 -7.00 20.59 7.36
C SER A 265 -5.85 19.59 7.42
N ALA A 266 -5.94 18.50 6.65
CA ALA A 266 -4.91 17.47 6.57
C ALA A 266 -3.57 18.05 6.07
N GLU A 267 -3.59 18.93 5.06
CA GLU A 267 -2.39 19.59 4.52
C GLU A 267 -1.67 20.49 5.54
N LYS A 268 -2.38 21.04 6.53
CA LYS A 268 -1.76 21.82 7.61
C LYS A 268 -1.03 20.92 8.62
N ARG A 269 -1.40 19.65 8.69
CA ARG A 269 -0.78 18.63 9.55
C ARG A 269 0.40 17.98 8.84
N ARG A 270 1.19 17.21 9.60
CA ARG A 270 2.32 16.45 9.04
C ARG A 270 1.79 15.14 8.46
N LEU A 271 1.82 15.03 7.14
CA LEU A 271 1.44 13.82 6.42
C LEU A 271 2.62 12.83 6.37
N SER A 272 2.32 11.53 6.47
CA SER A 272 3.30 10.49 6.17
C SER A 272 3.77 10.57 4.73
N ASP A 273 4.94 10.01 4.46
CA ASP A 273 5.49 9.91 3.10
C ASP A 273 4.49 9.27 2.12
N LEU A 274 3.77 8.25 2.58
CA LEU A 274 2.74 7.58 1.81
C LEU A 274 1.54 8.49 1.50
N LEU A 275 0.99 9.19 2.50
CA LEU A 275 -0.12 10.12 2.28
C LEU A 275 0.27 11.28 1.36
N GLN A 276 1.52 11.76 1.43
CA GLN A 276 2.02 12.79 0.52
C GLN A 276 2.06 12.33 -0.95
N LEU A 277 2.24 11.03 -1.20
CA LEU A 277 2.19 10.46 -2.56
C LEU A 277 0.76 10.42 -3.10
N PHE A 278 -0.23 10.17 -2.23
CA PHE A 278 -1.65 10.07 -2.61
C PHE A 278 -2.39 11.41 -2.64
N LEU A 279 -1.93 12.42 -1.92
CA LEU A 279 -2.58 13.73 -1.85
C LEU A 279 -2.90 14.36 -3.23
N PRO A 280 -2.00 14.32 -4.24
CA PRO A 280 -2.32 14.84 -5.57
C PRO A 280 -3.47 14.07 -6.26
N PHE A 281 -3.65 12.79 -5.97
CA PHE A 281 -4.79 12.04 -6.51
C PHE A 281 -6.11 12.59 -5.97
N ILE A 282 -6.20 12.78 -4.64
CA ILE A 282 -7.39 13.33 -3.97
C ILE A 282 -7.69 14.75 -4.48
N LYS A 283 -6.66 15.61 -4.57
CA LYS A 283 -6.80 16.98 -5.10
C LYS A 283 -7.21 17.00 -6.57
N GLY A 284 -6.73 16.05 -7.37
CA GLY A 284 -7.14 15.87 -8.76
C GLY A 284 -8.64 15.54 -8.90
N LEU A 285 -9.15 14.65 -8.05
CA LEU A 285 -10.59 14.37 -7.96
C LEU A 285 -11.38 15.62 -7.55
N PHE A 286 -10.91 16.38 -6.57
CA PHE A 286 -11.53 17.64 -6.16
C PHE A 286 -11.61 18.65 -7.32
N CYS A 287 -10.52 18.84 -8.07
CA CYS A 287 -10.52 19.70 -9.26
C CYS A 287 -11.54 19.22 -10.30
N LEU A 288 -11.64 17.90 -10.53
CA LEU A 288 -12.58 17.33 -11.49
C LEU A 288 -14.05 17.54 -11.08
N ASN A 289 -14.36 17.37 -9.78
CA ASN A 289 -15.71 17.56 -9.23
C ASN A 289 -16.13 19.03 -9.22
N THR A 290 -15.18 19.96 -9.14
CA THR A 290 -15.44 21.41 -9.13
C THR A 290 -15.34 22.06 -10.52
N GLY A 291 -15.24 21.27 -11.59
CA GLY A 291 -15.16 21.76 -12.97
C GLY A 291 -13.83 22.42 -13.35
N GLN A 292 -12.79 22.28 -12.53
CA GLN A 292 -11.45 22.79 -12.81
C GLN A 292 -10.66 21.76 -13.64
N ASP A 293 -11.20 21.35 -14.79
CA ASP A 293 -10.71 20.19 -15.55
C ASP A 293 -9.24 20.32 -15.99
N GLY A 294 -8.78 21.52 -16.33
CA GLY A 294 -7.38 21.79 -16.66
C GLY A 294 -6.42 21.48 -15.50
N LYS A 295 -6.75 21.95 -14.29
CA LYS A 295 -5.99 21.64 -13.07
C LYS A 295 -6.11 20.15 -12.72
N ALA A 296 -7.29 19.55 -12.92
CA ALA A 296 -7.48 18.13 -12.67
C ALA A 296 -6.49 17.27 -13.50
N VAL A 297 -6.30 17.59 -14.79
CA VAL A 297 -5.30 16.93 -15.64
C VAL A 297 -3.89 17.06 -15.05
N GLU A 298 -3.49 18.27 -14.65
CA GLU A 298 -2.15 18.54 -14.10
C GLU A 298 -1.91 17.77 -12.79
N THR A 299 -2.84 17.87 -11.84
CA THR A 299 -2.70 17.27 -10.50
C THR A 299 -2.80 15.74 -10.55
N LEU A 300 -3.69 15.18 -11.37
CA LEU A 300 -3.75 13.72 -11.54
C LEU A 300 -2.50 13.16 -12.21
N ASN A 301 -1.88 13.93 -13.13
CA ASN A 301 -0.61 13.55 -13.73
C ASN A 301 0.56 13.61 -12.73
N GLU A 302 0.53 14.57 -11.79
CA GLU A 302 1.47 14.60 -10.67
C GLU A 302 1.32 13.32 -9.81
N ALA A 303 0.09 12.93 -9.48
CA ALA A 303 -0.17 11.71 -8.73
C ALA A 303 0.40 10.47 -9.44
N ARG A 304 0.15 10.34 -10.75
CA ARG A 304 0.69 9.25 -11.57
C ARG A 304 2.22 9.20 -11.50
N LYS A 305 2.90 10.33 -11.72
CA LYS A 305 4.37 10.40 -11.70
C LYS A 305 4.97 9.98 -10.35
N LYS A 306 4.29 10.30 -9.25
CA LYS A 306 4.71 9.93 -7.90
C LYS A 306 4.47 8.44 -7.59
N LEU A 307 3.38 7.87 -8.08
CA LEU A 307 2.96 6.50 -7.78
C LEU A 307 3.56 5.44 -8.73
N GLU A 308 3.83 5.79 -9.98
CA GLU A 308 4.34 4.87 -11.01
C GLU A 308 5.64 4.13 -10.60
N PRO A 309 6.63 4.75 -9.94
CA PRO A 309 7.82 4.04 -9.47
C PRO A 309 7.55 2.92 -8.46
N LEU A 310 6.44 3.00 -7.71
CA LEU A 310 6.08 2.02 -6.67
C LEU A 310 5.22 0.87 -7.22
N ALA A 311 4.62 1.06 -8.39
CA ALA A 311 3.71 0.12 -9.02
C ALA A 311 4.27 -1.31 -9.19
N PRO A 312 5.57 -1.55 -9.48
CA PRO A 312 6.10 -2.91 -9.61
C PRO A 312 6.01 -3.73 -8.31
N GLY A 313 6.21 -3.08 -7.15
CA GLY A 313 6.21 -3.72 -5.83
C GLY A 313 4.85 -3.77 -5.15
N ALA A 314 3.94 -2.83 -5.47
CA ALA A 314 2.68 -2.67 -4.74
C ALA A 314 1.45 -2.89 -5.64
N PRO A 315 0.76 -4.05 -5.54
CA PRO A 315 -0.42 -4.33 -6.37
C PRO A 315 -1.56 -3.31 -6.22
N LEU A 316 -1.79 -2.79 -5.01
CA LEU A 316 -2.79 -1.75 -4.77
C LEU A 316 -2.42 -0.42 -5.45
N VAL A 317 -1.13 -0.08 -5.53
CA VAL A 317 -0.69 1.12 -6.27
C VAL A 317 -1.00 0.97 -7.76
N ARG A 318 -0.85 -0.23 -8.35
CA ARG A 318 -1.26 -0.48 -9.74
C ARG A 318 -2.75 -0.24 -9.94
N GLN A 319 -3.59 -0.75 -9.02
CA GLN A 319 -5.03 -0.50 -9.06
C GLN A 319 -5.36 1.00 -8.97
N ILE A 320 -4.70 1.73 -8.09
CA ILE A 320 -4.90 3.18 -7.94
C ILE A 320 -4.45 3.93 -9.20
N LEU A 321 -3.38 3.52 -9.85
CA LEU A 321 -2.94 4.10 -11.13
C LEU A 321 -3.97 3.89 -12.25
N ASP A 322 -4.61 2.72 -12.31
CA ASP A 322 -5.68 2.44 -13.27
C ASP A 322 -6.95 3.27 -12.98
N ILE A 323 -7.31 3.44 -11.70
CA ILE A 323 -8.41 4.32 -11.27
C ILE A 323 -8.08 5.79 -11.59
N ASN A 324 -6.86 6.23 -11.29
CA ASN A 324 -6.35 7.55 -11.65
C ASN A 324 -6.44 7.77 -13.16
N ALA A 325 -6.07 6.78 -13.97
CA ALA A 325 -6.19 6.81 -15.42
C ALA A 325 -7.63 7.06 -15.89
N ALA A 326 -8.62 6.43 -15.26
CA ALA A 326 -10.03 6.68 -15.57
C ALA A 326 -10.42 8.15 -15.32
N TYR A 327 -10.06 8.72 -14.18
CA TYR A 327 -10.33 10.12 -13.88
C TYR A 327 -9.57 11.07 -14.81
N GLN A 328 -8.33 10.75 -15.16
CA GLN A 328 -7.56 11.50 -16.16
C GLN A 328 -8.21 11.46 -17.53
N ALA A 329 -8.73 10.30 -17.96
CA ALA A 329 -9.44 10.18 -19.22
C ALA A 329 -10.67 11.09 -19.25
N ILE A 330 -11.47 11.11 -18.18
CA ILE A 330 -12.62 12.02 -18.04
C ILE A 330 -12.18 13.49 -18.14
N ALA A 331 -11.11 13.87 -17.41
CA ALA A 331 -10.57 15.23 -17.46
C ALA A 331 -10.07 15.61 -18.88
N HIS A 332 -9.44 14.67 -19.58
CA HIS A 332 -8.96 14.86 -20.94
C HIS A 332 -10.08 15.03 -21.97
N VAL A 333 -11.18 14.29 -21.83
CA VAL A 333 -12.38 14.53 -22.64
C VAL A 333 -12.89 15.96 -22.45
N ARG A 334 -13.07 16.40 -21.20
CA ARG A 334 -13.63 17.72 -20.88
C ARG A 334 -12.75 18.89 -21.34
N THR A 335 -11.45 18.65 -21.46
CA THR A 335 -10.46 19.60 -21.97
C THR A 335 -10.20 19.47 -23.48
N GLY A 336 -10.97 18.66 -24.20
CA GLY A 336 -10.88 18.50 -25.66
C GLY A 336 -9.73 17.61 -26.17
N ARG A 337 -9.02 16.89 -25.28
CA ARG A 337 -7.87 16.01 -25.61
C ARG A 337 -8.28 14.55 -25.73
N ARG A 338 -9.21 14.25 -26.64
CA ARG A 338 -9.86 12.94 -26.75
C ARG A 338 -8.90 11.78 -27.04
N ASP A 339 -7.86 11.99 -27.84
CA ASP A 339 -6.88 10.94 -28.18
C ASP A 339 -6.12 10.44 -26.94
N LEU A 340 -5.77 11.36 -26.03
CA LEU A 340 -5.14 11.01 -24.76
C LEU A 340 -6.12 10.29 -23.83
N ALA A 341 -7.39 10.72 -23.81
CA ALA A 341 -8.42 10.07 -23.02
C ALA A 341 -8.60 8.60 -23.43
N LEU A 342 -8.66 8.30 -24.72
CA LEU A 342 -8.83 6.93 -25.22
C LEU A 342 -7.66 6.01 -24.82
N LYS A 343 -6.42 6.50 -24.91
CA LYS A 343 -5.22 5.74 -24.49
C LYS A 343 -5.23 5.37 -23.02
N LEU A 344 -5.75 6.26 -22.16
CA LEU A 344 -5.85 6.03 -20.73
C LEU A 344 -7.05 5.16 -20.34
N ALA A 345 -8.13 5.26 -21.11
CA ALA A 345 -9.40 4.60 -20.80
C ALA A 345 -9.36 3.08 -20.95
N GLU A 346 -8.62 2.53 -21.91
CA GLU A 346 -8.60 1.09 -22.18
C GLU A 346 -8.08 0.26 -20.99
N PRO A 347 -6.85 0.47 -20.48
CA PRO A 347 -6.38 -0.28 -19.30
C PRO A 347 -7.23 0.00 -18.06
N ALA A 348 -7.70 1.24 -17.90
CA ALA A 348 -8.57 1.62 -16.79
C ALA A 348 -9.90 0.86 -16.81
N ARG A 349 -10.55 0.75 -17.98
CA ARG A 349 -11.81 0.01 -18.16
C ARG A 349 -11.67 -1.44 -17.73
N ASN A 350 -10.60 -2.11 -18.18
CA ASN A 350 -10.33 -3.51 -17.82
C ASN A 350 -10.24 -3.68 -16.30
N ARG A 351 -9.55 -2.76 -15.62
CA ARG A 351 -9.49 -2.75 -14.15
C ARG A 351 -10.87 -2.56 -13.53
N LEU A 352 -11.60 -1.53 -13.94
CA LEU A 352 -12.89 -1.16 -13.35
C LEU A 352 -13.93 -2.26 -13.52
N GLN A 353 -13.93 -2.95 -14.66
CA GLN A 353 -14.76 -4.13 -14.91
C GLN A 353 -14.38 -5.28 -13.98
N ALA A 354 -13.09 -5.59 -13.87
CA ALA A 354 -12.59 -6.63 -12.98
C ALA A 354 -13.03 -6.43 -11.53
N ILE A 355 -12.95 -5.21 -11.00
CA ILE A 355 -13.36 -4.89 -9.63
C ILE A 355 -14.83 -4.50 -9.48
N ASN A 356 -15.63 -4.60 -10.55
CA ASN A 356 -17.05 -4.22 -10.59
C ASN A 356 -17.32 -2.79 -10.05
N ASN A 357 -16.47 -1.82 -10.39
CA ASN A 357 -16.70 -0.41 -10.03
C ASN A 357 -17.65 0.23 -11.05
N GLN A 358 -18.95 0.00 -10.84
CA GLN A 358 -20.00 0.38 -11.79
C GLN A 358 -20.11 1.88 -11.96
N ARG A 359 -19.98 2.62 -10.86
CA ARG A 359 -20.11 4.08 -10.86
C ARG A 359 -19.04 4.75 -11.71
N LEU A 360 -17.76 4.44 -11.48
CA LEU A 360 -16.69 5.06 -12.24
C LEU A 360 -16.66 4.57 -13.69
N LEU A 361 -17.01 3.30 -13.94
CA LEU A 361 -17.15 2.78 -15.30
C LEU A 361 -18.23 3.54 -16.08
N ALA A 362 -19.42 3.73 -15.50
CA ALA A 362 -20.50 4.50 -16.12
C ALA A 362 -20.09 5.96 -16.39
N LYS A 363 -19.35 6.59 -15.48
CA LYS A 363 -18.82 7.95 -15.68
C LYS A 363 -17.82 8.02 -16.83
N LEU A 364 -16.90 7.06 -16.90
CA LEU A 364 -15.92 6.96 -17.98
C LEU A 364 -16.63 6.78 -19.32
N ASP A 365 -17.64 5.92 -19.37
CA ASP A 365 -18.43 5.64 -20.58
C ASP A 365 -19.24 6.84 -21.04
N ALA A 366 -19.91 7.52 -20.11
CA ALA A 366 -20.64 8.74 -20.40
C ALA A 366 -19.74 9.85 -20.95
N ALA A 367 -18.51 9.98 -20.41
CA ALA A 367 -17.54 10.96 -20.91
C ALA A 367 -17.06 10.60 -22.32
N LEU A 368 -16.77 9.32 -22.59
CA LEU A 368 -16.25 8.90 -23.89
C LEU A 368 -17.33 8.87 -24.98
N GLY A 369 -18.59 8.60 -24.65
CA GLY A 369 -19.68 8.47 -25.63
C GLY A 369 -19.53 7.23 -26.56
N PRO A 370 -20.41 7.09 -27.57
CA PRO A 370 -20.62 5.83 -28.30
C PRO A 370 -19.41 5.32 -29.11
N GLN A 371 -18.45 6.19 -29.44
CA GLN A 371 -17.23 5.79 -30.16
C GLN A 371 -16.11 5.30 -29.25
N GLY A 372 -16.28 5.36 -27.91
CA GLY A 372 -15.29 4.89 -26.93
C GLY A 372 -15.77 3.73 -26.05
N SER A 373 -16.98 3.21 -26.30
CA SER A 373 -17.62 2.15 -25.51
C SER A 373 -17.19 0.72 -25.91
N GLY A 374 -16.27 0.56 -26.86
CA GLY A 374 -15.71 -0.76 -27.20
C GLY A 374 -16.74 -1.80 -27.65
N VAL A 375 -17.91 -1.38 -28.11
CA VAL A 375 -18.88 -2.28 -28.75
C VAL A 375 -18.56 -2.33 -30.24
N ALA A 376 -17.74 -3.31 -30.60
CA ALA A 376 -17.70 -3.91 -31.94
C ALA A 376 -17.79 -5.43 -31.76
#